data_AF-A0A8T7LA45-F1
#
_entry.id   AF-A0A8T7LA45-F1
#
_cell.length_a   1.000
_cell.length_b   1.000
_cell.length_c   1.000
_cell.angle_alpha   90.00
_cell.angle_beta   90.00
_cell.angle_gamma   90.00
#
_symmetry.space_group_name_H-M   'P 1'
#
loop_
_entity.id
_entity.type
_entity.pdbx_description
1 polymer ?
#
loop_
_entity_poly.entity_id
_entity_poly.type
_entity_poly.pdbx_seq_one_letter_code
_entity_poly.pdbx_strand_id
1 'polypeptide(L)'
;MTWRTRSFYGTFGVANLGLALYGVLALLNPQILTDSFLARVYQFPPEASAALAYLAALFRLLGFFNLLVGILGLWLLWRHWHHPQPWSERTVITVSLLAYLAPITFDNTVGHIGLFEILEHILFAAMLAVGMFQLFKRTDGNR
;
A
#
# COMPACT_ATOMS: atom_id res chain seq x y z
N MET A 1 1.84 -1.30 -25.72
CA MET A 1 1.47 -1.77 -24.35
C MET A 1 0.18 -2.57 -24.44
N THR A 2 0.14 -3.80 -23.92
CA THR A 2 -1.07 -4.63 -23.96
C THR A 2 -2.15 -4.12 -22.98
N TRP A 3 -3.41 -4.50 -23.16
CA TRP A 3 -4.51 -4.13 -22.24
C TRP A 3 -4.20 -4.53 -20.79
N ARG A 4 -3.68 -5.74 -20.57
CA ARG A 4 -3.28 -6.24 -19.24
C ARG A 4 -2.22 -5.36 -18.57
N THR A 5 -1.24 -4.91 -19.35
CA THR A 5 -0.18 -4.02 -18.88
C THR A 5 -0.76 -2.66 -18.47
N ARG A 6 -1.69 -2.11 -19.26
CA ARG A 6 -2.36 -0.84 -18.93
C ARG A 6 -3.19 -0.93 -17.65
N SER A 7 -3.93 -2.03 -17.47
CA SER A 7 -4.72 -2.26 -16.26
C SER A 7 -3.83 -2.33 -15.01
N PHE A 8 -2.71 -3.06 -15.05
CA PHE A 8 -1.77 -3.14 -13.93
C PHE A 8 -1.24 -1.76 -13.53
N TYR A 9 -0.71 -0.98 -14.49
CA TYR A 9 -0.17 0.35 -14.20
C TYR A 9 -1.25 1.35 -13.79
N GLY A 10 -2.47 1.22 -14.31
CA GLY A 10 -3.62 1.99 -13.86
C GLY A 10 -3.97 1.71 -12.40
N THR A 11 -4.09 0.43 -12.02
CA THR A 11 -4.32 0.01 -10.63
C THR A 11 -3.19 0.47 -9.71
N PHE A 12 -1.94 0.32 -10.13
CA PHE A 12 -0.78 0.79 -9.39
C PHE A 12 -0.82 2.30 -9.16
N GLY A 13 -1.16 3.08 -10.18
CA GLY A 13 -1.32 4.53 -10.05
C GLY A 13 -2.43 4.93 -9.08
N VAL A 14 -3.61 4.31 -9.21
CA VAL A 14 -4.75 4.58 -8.32
C VAL A 14 -4.41 4.21 -6.87
N ALA A 15 -3.77 3.07 -6.63
CA ALA A 15 -3.38 2.64 -5.29
C ALA A 15 -2.39 3.63 -4.64
N ASN A 16 -1.36 4.07 -5.37
CA ASN A 16 -0.38 5.02 -4.84
C ASN A 16 -0.95 6.43 -4.65
N LEU A 17 -1.89 6.86 -5.51
CA LEU A 17 -2.66 8.08 -5.28
C LEU A 17 -3.51 7.97 -4.01
N GLY A 18 -4.17 6.83 -3.80
CA GLY A 18 -4.91 6.53 -2.58
C GLY A 18 -4.03 6.61 -1.33
N LEU A 19 -2.84 6.01 -1.38
CA LEU A 19 -1.84 6.10 -0.30
C LEU A 19 -1.42 7.54 -0.02
N ALA A 20 -1.15 8.33 -1.06
CA ALA A 20 -0.78 9.73 -0.91
C ALA A 20 -1.91 10.56 -0.28
N LEU A 21 -3.14 10.41 -0.77
CA LEU A 21 -4.31 11.11 -0.24
C LEU A 21 -4.63 10.71 1.20
N TYR A 22 -4.58 9.41 1.50
CA TYR A 22 -4.75 8.89 2.85
C TYR A 22 -3.63 9.39 3.77
N GLY A 23 -2.39 9.44 3.27
CA GLY A 23 -1.24 9.97 3.99
C GLY A 23 -1.41 11.45 4.37
N VAL A 24 -1.86 12.27 3.42
CA VAL A 24 -2.21 13.69 3.67
C VAL A 24 -3.34 13.79 4.71
N LEU A 25 -4.40 12.99 4.57
CA LEU A 25 -5.52 13.01 5.50
C LEU A 25 -5.08 12.69 6.93
N ALA A 26 -4.29 11.62 7.12
CA ALA A 26 -3.79 11.19 8.42
C ALA A 26 -2.79 12.20 9.03
N LEU A 27 -2.01 12.91 8.21
CA LEU A 27 -1.12 13.97 8.67
C LEU A 27 -1.88 15.19 9.18
N LEU A 28 -2.86 15.65 8.40
CA LEU A 28 -3.64 16.86 8.71
C LEU A 28 -4.65 16.61 9.83
N ASN A 29 -5.28 15.44 9.86
CA ASN A 29 -6.34 15.09 10.78
C ASN A 29 -6.19 13.64 11.28
N PRO A 30 -5.20 13.36 12.15
CA PRO A 30 -5.00 12.01 12.70
C PRO A 30 -6.17 11.54 13.58
N GLN A 31 -7.00 12.46 14.09
CA GLN A 31 -8.14 12.14 14.94
C GLN A 31 -9.14 11.20 14.25
N ILE A 32 -9.31 11.28 12.93
CA ILE A 32 -10.19 10.36 12.18
C ILE A 32 -9.77 8.90 12.40
N LEU A 33 -8.46 8.64 12.50
CA LEU A 33 -7.90 7.32 12.75
C LEU A 33 -7.95 6.97 14.23
N THR A 34 -7.66 7.93 15.10
CA THR A 34 -7.79 7.76 16.56
C THR A 34 -9.22 7.37 16.93
N ASP A 35 -10.23 8.12 16.50
CA ASP A 35 -11.63 7.87 16.84
C ASP A 35 -12.10 6.50 16.32
N SER A 36 -11.69 6.14 15.10
CA SER A 36 -11.99 4.84 14.51
C SER A 36 -11.33 3.68 15.28
N PHE A 37 -10.07 3.85 15.69
CA PHE A 37 -9.33 2.87 16.49
C PHE A 37 -9.95 2.70 17.88
N LEU A 38 -10.34 3.80 18.52
CA LEU A 38 -10.97 3.77 19.84
C LEU A 38 -12.34 3.10 19.83
N ALA A 39 -13.11 3.33 18.76
CA ALA A 39 -14.44 2.76 18.61
C ALA A 39 -14.43 1.25 18.34
N ARG A 40 -13.36 0.72 17.73
CA ARG A 40 -13.34 -0.66 17.20
C ARG A 40 -12.31 -1.58 17.81
N VAL A 41 -11.18 -1.05 18.30
CA VAL A 41 -10.02 -1.86 18.71
C VAL A 41 -9.76 -1.73 20.21
N TYR A 42 -9.78 -0.51 20.75
CA TYR A 42 -9.34 -0.31 22.13
C TYR A 42 -9.97 0.91 22.81
N GLN A 43 -10.58 0.73 23.98
CA GLN A 43 -11.08 1.84 24.79
C GLN A 43 -10.06 2.21 25.86
N PHE A 44 -9.46 3.39 25.77
CA PHE A 44 -8.63 3.90 26.85
C PHE A 44 -9.49 4.41 28.01
N PRO A 45 -8.97 4.39 29.25
CA PRO A 45 -9.57 5.14 30.34
C PRO A 45 -9.73 6.62 29.97
N PRO A 46 -10.77 7.31 30.47
CA PRO A 46 -11.03 8.72 30.17
C PRO A 46 -9.85 9.65 30.47
N GLU A 47 -8.94 9.23 31.34
CA GLU A 47 -7.81 10.01 31.86
C GLU A 47 -6.53 9.86 31.02
N ALA A 48 -6.54 8.99 30.00
CA ALA A 48 -5.35 8.66 29.20
C ALA A 48 -5.04 9.69 28.09
N SER A 49 -5.06 10.98 28.43
CA SER A 49 -4.79 12.08 27.47
C SER A 49 -3.43 11.94 26.78
N ALA A 50 -2.41 11.45 27.50
CA ALA A 50 -1.10 11.16 26.94
C ALA A 50 -1.12 10.01 25.91
N ALA A 51 -1.93 8.97 26.13
CA ALA A 51 -2.08 7.85 25.20
C ALA A 51 -2.79 8.27 23.90
N LEU A 52 -3.80 9.14 24.01
CA LEU A 52 -4.49 9.74 22.86
C LEU A 52 -3.55 10.63 22.03
N ALA A 53 -2.75 11.46 22.69
CA ALA A 53 -1.75 12.29 22.02
C ALA A 53 -0.68 11.43 21.32
N TYR A 54 -0.23 10.35 21.97
CA TYR A 54 0.71 9.40 21.41
C TYR A 54 0.13 8.68 20.18
N LEU A 55 -1.12 8.19 20.25
CA LEU A 55 -1.79 7.57 19.11
C LEU A 55 -1.96 8.54 17.93
N ALA A 56 -2.34 9.78 18.19
CA ALA A 56 -2.41 10.80 17.14
C ALA A 56 -1.04 11.04 16.48
N ALA A 57 0.06 11.04 17.25
CA ALA A 57 1.40 11.14 16.70
C ALA A 57 1.79 9.91 15.87
N LEU A 58 1.44 8.70 16.32
CA LEU A 58 1.63 7.47 15.55
C LEU A 58 0.86 7.49 14.22
N PHE A 59 -0.39 7.94 14.23
CA PHE A 59 -1.20 8.04 13.01
C PHE A 59 -0.68 9.11 12.05
N ARG A 60 -0.12 10.22 12.55
CA ARG A 60 0.61 11.17 11.69
C ARG A 60 1.84 10.55 11.08
N LEU A 61 2.60 9.78 11.85
CA LEU A 61 3.79 9.09 11.35
C LEU A 61 3.42 8.05 10.28
N LEU A 62 2.34 7.28 10.50
CA LEU A 62 1.75 6.40 9.48
C LEU A 62 1.35 7.20 8.22
N GLY A 63 0.69 8.33 8.40
CA GLY A 63 0.31 9.23 7.32
C GLY A 63 1.52 9.71 6.51
N PHE A 64 2.59 10.10 7.19
CA PHE A 64 3.85 10.50 6.58
C PHE A 64 4.48 9.38 5.74
N PHE A 65 4.54 8.16 6.28
CA PHE A 65 5.05 7.01 5.53
C PHE A 65 4.20 6.71 4.30
N ASN A 66 2.87 6.69 4.43
CA ASN A 66 1.96 6.46 3.30
C ASN A 66 2.10 7.54 2.23
N LEU A 67 2.30 8.79 2.63
CA LEU A 67 2.57 9.90 1.71
C LEU A 67 3.88 9.69 0.94
N LEU A 68 4.98 9.37 1.63
CA LEU A 68 6.27 9.11 1.00
C LEU A 68 6.21 7.94 0.01
N VAL A 69 5.59 6.83 0.42
CA VAL A 69 5.46 5.64 -0.43
C VAL A 69 4.57 5.94 -1.64
N GLY A 70 3.43 6.62 -1.44
CA GLY A 70 2.53 7.02 -2.52
C GLY A 70 3.22 7.94 -3.54
N ILE A 71 3.96 8.95 -3.08
CA ILE A 71 4.74 9.84 -3.96
C ILE A 71 5.82 9.06 -4.72
N LEU A 72 6.57 8.19 -4.03
CA LEU A 72 7.60 7.37 -4.66
C LEU A 72 7.02 6.44 -5.74
N GLY A 73 5.89 5.79 -5.46
CA GLY A 73 5.20 4.95 -6.43
C GLY A 73 4.71 5.72 -7.65
N LEU A 74 4.08 6.88 -7.45
CA LEU A 74 3.68 7.76 -8.55
C LEU A 74 4.87 8.24 -9.38
N TRP A 75 5.99 8.56 -8.72
CA TRP A 75 7.22 8.93 -9.41
C TRP A 75 7.81 7.76 -10.22
N LEU A 76 7.81 6.54 -9.68
CA LEU A 76 8.23 5.34 -10.41
C LEU A 76 7.33 5.06 -11.62
N LEU A 77 6.02 5.25 -11.48
CA LEU A 77 5.05 5.12 -12.57
C LEU A 77 5.30 6.15 -13.66
N TRP A 78 5.47 7.42 -13.28
CA TRP A 78 5.81 8.52 -14.19
C TRP A 78 7.12 8.24 -14.93
N ARG A 79 8.16 7.81 -14.20
CA ARG A 79 9.45 7.44 -14.77
C ARG A 79 9.34 6.26 -15.72
N HIS A 80 8.55 5.24 -15.38
CA HIS A 80 8.31 4.11 -16.28
C HIS A 80 7.59 4.53 -17.57
N TRP A 81 6.66 5.49 -17.49
CA TRP A 81 5.91 5.97 -18.65
C TRP A 81 6.77 6.79 -19.63
N HIS A 82 7.68 7.62 -19.11
CA HIS A 82 8.55 8.46 -19.95
C HIS A 82 9.87 7.78 -20.34
N HIS A 83 10.40 6.92 -19.48
CA HIS A 83 11.65 6.21 -19.67
C HIS A 83 11.52 4.74 -19.26
N PRO A 84 10.82 3.92 -20.07
CA PRO A 84 10.59 2.51 -19.75
C PRO A 84 11.91 1.75 -19.78
N GLN A 85 12.44 1.44 -18.60
CA GLN A 85 13.64 0.63 -18.43
C GLN A 85 13.27 -0.69 -17.74
N PRO A 86 13.91 -1.83 -18.08
CA PRO A 86 13.53 -3.13 -17.52
C PRO A 86 13.60 -3.20 -15.99
N TRP A 87 14.48 -2.42 -15.36
CA TRP A 87 14.57 -2.36 -13.91
C TRP A 87 13.42 -1.59 -13.27
N SER A 88 12.86 -0.55 -13.93
CA SER A 88 11.77 0.25 -13.34
C SER A 88 10.48 -0.58 -13.21
N GLU A 89 10.23 -1.44 -14.20
CA GLU A 89 9.14 -2.42 -14.18
C GLU A 89 9.32 -3.45 -13.05
N ARG A 90 10.53 -3.99 -12.87
CA ARG A 90 10.84 -4.90 -11.76
C ARG A 90 10.66 -4.21 -10.41
N THR A 91 11.13 -2.97 -10.27
CA THR A 91 10.98 -2.19 -9.04
C THR A 91 9.51 -1.95 -8.71
N VAL A 92 8.68 -1.57 -9.69
CA VAL A 92 7.23 -1.37 -9.50
C VAL A 92 6.56 -2.66 -9.02
N ILE A 93 6.88 -3.80 -9.63
CA ILE A 93 6.33 -5.11 -9.25
C ILE A 93 6.78 -5.48 -7.83
N THR A 94 8.09 -5.43 -7.54
CA THR A 94 8.64 -5.80 -6.23
C THR A 94 8.10 -4.92 -5.11
N VAL A 95 8.06 -3.59 -5.29
CA VAL A 95 7.54 -2.67 -4.28
C VAL A 95 6.07 -2.95 -4.01
N SER A 96 5.29 -3.22 -5.06
CA SER A 96 3.88 -3.59 -4.89
C SER A 96 3.71 -4.88 -4.08
N LEU A 97 4.53 -5.91 -4.34
CA LEU A 97 4.48 -7.15 -3.59
C LEU A 97 4.86 -6.97 -2.12
N LEU A 98 5.94 -6.21 -1.86
CA LEU A 98 6.37 -5.92 -0.49
C LEU A 98 5.30 -5.12 0.29
N ALA A 99 4.55 -4.26 -0.39
CA ALA A 99 3.48 -3.47 0.25
C ALA A 99 2.35 -4.33 0.83
N TYR A 100 2.05 -5.50 0.26
CA TYR A 100 1.07 -6.43 0.81
C TYR A 100 1.62 -7.29 1.95
N LEU A 101 2.94 -7.47 2.05
CA LEU A 101 3.52 -8.25 3.15
C LEU A 101 3.30 -7.58 4.51
N ALA A 102 3.30 -6.25 4.58
CA ALA A 102 3.09 -5.52 5.81
C ALA A 102 1.70 -5.77 6.43
N PRO A 103 0.57 -5.55 5.72
CA PRO A 103 -0.76 -5.86 6.26
C PRO A 103 -0.93 -7.36 6.52
N ILE A 104 -0.49 -8.25 5.61
CA ILE A 104 -0.55 -9.71 5.83
C ILE A 104 0.19 -10.13 7.12
N THR A 105 1.35 -9.55 7.39
CA THR A 105 2.12 -9.86 8.62
C THR A 105 1.40 -9.31 9.85
N PHE A 106 0.82 -8.13 9.76
CA PHE A 106 0.02 -7.54 10.83
C PHE A 106 -1.20 -8.40 11.17
N ASP A 107 -1.97 -8.82 10.16
CA ASP A 107 -3.17 -9.64 10.32
C ASP A 107 -2.85 -11.00 10.97
N ASN A 108 -1.77 -11.65 10.50
CA ASN A 108 -1.28 -12.91 11.10
C ASN A 108 -0.79 -12.73 12.53
N THR A 109 -0.32 -11.54 12.91
CA THR A 109 0.15 -11.23 14.26
C THR A 109 -1.03 -10.93 15.20
N VAL A 110 -2.06 -10.24 14.72
CA VAL A 110 -3.25 -9.88 15.50
C VAL A 110 -4.25 -11.04 15.59
N GLY A 111 -4.18 -12.01 14.67
CA GLY A 111 -4.95 -13.26 14.73
C GLY A 111 -6.42 -13.09 14.36
N HIS A 112 -6.79 -11.98 13.71
CA HIS A 112 -8.15 -11.72 13.26
C HIS A 112 -8.12 -11.50 11.75
N ILE A 113 -8.79 -12.39 11.00
CA ILE A 113 -8.92 -12.30 9.54
C ILE A 113 -10.38 -11.95 9.23
N GLY A 114 -10.66 -10.65 9.10
CA GLY A 114 -11.91 -10.16 8.55
C GLY A 114 -11.95 -10.20 7.01
N LEU A 115 -13.03 -9.64 6.45
CA LEU A 115 -13.27 -9.63 5.00
C LEU A 115 -12.25 -8.76 4.23
N PHE A 116 -11.74 -7.71 4.87
CA PHE A 116 -10.73 -6.82 4.28
C PHE A 116 -9.37 -7.53 4.16
N GLU A 117 -8.98 -8.27 5.19
CA GLU A 117 -7.77 -9.08 5.23
C GLU A 117 -7.78 -10.16 4.14
N ILE A 118 -8.92 -10.82 3.90
CA ILE A 118 -9.08 -11.80 2.80
C ILE A 118 -8.90 -11.12 1.43
N LEU A 119 -9.47 -9.93 1.24
CA LEU A 119 -9.33 -9.18 -0.01
C LEU A 119 -7.87 -8.79 -0.26
N GLU A 120 -7.13 -8.41 0.78
CA GLU A 120 -5.70 -8.10 0.67
C GLU A 120 -4.87 -9.32 0.25
N HIS A 121 -5.16 -10.50 0.82
CA HIS A 121 -4.50 -11.75 0.41
C HIS A 121 -4.82 -12.13 -1.04
N ILE A 122 -6.07 -12.00 -1.47
CA ILE A 122 -6.48 -12.27 -2.86
C ILE A 122 -5.81 -11.30 -3.83
N LEU A 123 -5.78 -10.01 -3.50
CA LEU A 123 -5.14 -8.98 -4.30
C LEU A 123 -3.61 -9.19 -4.36
N PHE A 124 -2.98 -9.57 -3.26
CA PHE A 124 -1.57 -9.95 -3.22
C PHE A 124 -1.28 -11.13 -4.15
N ALA A 125 -2.07 -12.21 -4.06
CA ALA A 125 -1.93 -13.39 -4.91
C ALA A 125 -2.12 -13.04 -6.40
N ALA A 126 -3.10 -12.18 -6.71
CA ALA A 126 -3.33 -11.69 -8.06
C ALA A 126 -2.14 -10.85 -8.58
N MET A 127 -1.56 -9.98 -7.76
CA MET A 127 -0.36 -9.22 -8.13
C MET A 127 0.86 -10.11 -8.32
N LEU A 128 1.04 -11.14 -7.49
CA LEU A 128 2.08 -12.17 -7.65
C LEU A 128 1.94 -12.89 -8.99
N ALA A 129 0.72 -13.34 -9.32
CA ALA A 129 0.45 -14.02 -10.59
C ALA A 129 0.75 -13.12 -11.80
N VAL A 130 0.32 -11.86 -11.75
CA VAL A 130 0.60 -10.88 -12.83
C VAL A 130 2.10 -10.57 -12.91
N GLY A 131 2.76 -10.34 -11.79
CA GLY A 131 4.19 -10.04 -11.71
C GLY A 131 5.06 -11.18 -12.25
N MET A 132 4.79 -12.42 -11.82
CA MET A 132 5.48 -13.61 -12.34
C MET A 132 5.24 -13.79 -13.83
N PHE A 133 3.99 -13.68 -14.30
CA PHE A 133 3.69 -13.82 -15.73
C PHE A 133 4.42 -12.78 -16.60
N GLN A 134 4.52 -11.54 -16.14
CA GLN A 134 5.27 -10.50 -16.86
C GLN A 134 6.78 -10.73 -16.84
N LEU A 135 7.34 -11.23 -15.74
CA LEU A 135 8.75 -11.62 -15.63
C LEU A 135 9.11 -12.78 -16.57
N PHE A 136 8.29 -13.83 -16.63
CA PHE A 136 8.55 -15.04 -17.44
C PHE A 136 8.32 -14.82 -18.95
N LYS A 137 7.34 -14.01 -19.35
CA LYS A 137 7.11 -13.74 -20.79
C LYS A 137 8.29 -13.03 -21.46
N ARG A 138 9.11 -12.31 -20.68
CA ARG A 138 10.27 -11.57 -21.20
C ARG A 138 11.51 -12.45 -21.40
N THR A 139 11.62 -13.56 -20.68
CA THR A 139 12.69 -14.55 -20.88
C THR A 139 12.51 -15.37 -22.16
N ASP A 140 11.26 -15.55 -22.61
CA ASP A 140 10.96 -16.35 -23.80
C ASP A 140 11.04 -15.55 -25.12
N GLY A 141 10.90 -14.23 -25.07
CA GLY A 141 10.96 -13.35 -26.24
C GLY A 141 12.35 -12.85 -26.63
N ASN A 142 13.40 -13.32 -25.96
CA ASN A 142 14.80 -12.99 -26.23
C ASN A 142 15.59 -14.19 -26.80
N ARG A 143 14.87 -15.17 -27.38
CA ARG A 143 15.43 -16.25 -28.20
C ARG A 143 15.00 -16.07 -29.65
#